data_AF-A0AA41HAT6-F1
#
_entry.id   AF-A0AA41HAT6-F1
#
_cell.length_a   1.000
_cell.length_b   1.000
_cell.length_c   1.000
_cell.angle_alpha   90.00
_cell.angle_beta   90.00
_cell.angle_gamma   90.00
#
_symmetry.space_group_name_H-M   'P 1'
#
loop_
_entity.id
_entity.type
_entity.pdbx_description
1 polymer ?
#
loop_
_entity_poly.entity_id
_entity_poly.type
_entity_poly.pdbx_seq_one_letter_code
_entity_poly.pdbx_strand_id
1 'polypeptide(L)'
;MLLWPVYPNIGIDNRNQWDMVRDLPGGIAGVRQLIKNFHARGVKVFFPTMPWDTGSRDVGTTMHQATAALTAEIGADGINGDTMDGLPLEYRTASDATGHPVALEPELAFKDDAMLAYNQQSWGYWPSSLVPLVSKWKWMEPRHMVHVCDRWATDRTNILQDAFFNGVGIESWENVWGWWNQFTPRDGEAMRRISTIYRAFPDHLVSADWRPHVPTLHYGVYASEFPLAGKSLWTIINRTDWSVNESIMRVPHQPGQRYFDVWNGKEIAPLIGDGHAELSMPLEAHGYGAVLRVDRDVSVANLDLTLKRLARQAAKPLRSYSDQWRPLPQKMTPIAASPPASNQPDGMVKIPGTVFDFQVHGVEIEGENKPGLDVQYPWEPSARRGHVHRLTIKPFYIDKYPVTNAQFKAFVSATAYQPKDDHNFLKHWVNGSPRSGDENRPVTWVALEDARAYLLWAGKRLPNEWEWQYAGQGNDGRLYPWGNEWDAAMVPAPAKGRDLPAPEQVGQHPGAASPFGVEDMIGGVWQWTNEFADEHTRTAILRGGSYYQPQDSYWYFPQAYKLNEHGKYLLMAPSKDRSGGLGFRGAKDITTE
;
A
#
# COMPACT_ATOMS: atom_id res chain seq x y z
N MET A 1 13.24 0.02 -2.96
CA MET A 1 12.16 -0.32 -2.02
C MET A 1 11.48 0.97 -1.64
N LEU A 2 10.19 1.11 -1.95
CA LEU A 2 9.39 2.25 -1.55
C LEU A 2 8.64 1.86 -0.27
N LEU A 3 8.85 2.61 0.82
CA LEU A 3 8.10 2.42 2.06
C LEU A 3 7.04 3.51 2.16
N TRP A 4 5.77 3.10 2.11
CA TRP A 4 4.62 4.02 2.07
C TRP A 4 3.78 3.93 3.35
N PRO A 5 4.17 4.58 4.47
CA PRO A 5 3.48 4.42 5.75
C PRO A 5 2.22 5.28 5.89
N VAL A 6 1.91 6.10 4.89
CA VAL A 6 0.92 7.17 5.04
C VAL A 6 -0.50 6.69 4.75
N TYR A 7 -0.69 6.03 3.63
CA TYR A 7 -1.98 5.45 3.26
C TYR A 7 -2.26 4.11 3.96
N PRO A 8 -3.54 3.77 4.14
CA PRO A 8 -4.73 4.60 3.95
C PRO A 8 -5.05 5.49 5.16
N ASN A 9 -4.30 5.37 6.25
CA ASN A 9 -4.74 5.85 7.56
C ASN A 9 -4.59 7.37 7.79
N ILE A 10 -3.86 8.10 6.94
CA ILE A 10 -3.66 9.55 7.14
C ILE A 10 -4.98 10.32 7.16
N GLY A 11 -5.08 11.31 8.04
CA GLY A 11 -6.28 12.13 8.20
C GLY A 11 -7.32 11.55 9.16
N ILE A 12 -7.08 10.36 9.73
CA ILE A 12 -7.82 9.89 10.92
C ILE A 12 -7.56 10.78 12.15
N ASP A 13 -6.40 11.44 12.17
CA ASP A 13 -5.97 12.47 13.12
C ASP A 13 -5.06 13.48 12.41
N ASN A 14 -4.51 14.45 13.15
CA ASN A 14 -3.71 15.52 12.55
C ASN A 14 -2.26 15.17 12.23
N ARG A 15 -1.82 13.93 12.41
CA ARG A 15 -0.46 13.53 11.98
C ARG A 15 -0.32 13.70 10.47
N ASN A 16 0.75 14.38 10.08
CA ASN A 16 1.10 14.59 8.68
C ASN A 16 1.95 13.44 8.12
N GLN A 17 2.27 13.49 6.83
CA GLN A 17 3.08 12.48 6.16
C GLN A 17 4.45 12.18 6.83
N TRP A 18 5.08 13.17 7.48
CA TRP A 18 6.36 12.97 8.17
C TRP A 18 6.19 12.32 9.54
N ASP A 19 5.14 12.70 10.29
CA ASP A 19 4.78 12.05 11.55
C ASP A 19 4.51 10.56 11.34
N MET A 20 3.84 10.20 10.24
CA MET A 20 3.56 8.80 9.90
C MET A 20 4.82 7.96 9.70
N VAL A 21 5.94 8.56 9.27
CA VAL A 21 7.25 7.90 9.22
C VAL A 21 7.89 7.83 10.60
N ARG A 22 7.80 8.92 11.38
CA ARG A 22 8.34 9.01 12.75
C ARG A 22 7.67 8.04 13.71
N ASP A 23 6.42 7.67 13.44
CA ASP A 23 5.61 6.76 14.23
C ASP A 23 5.73 5.29 13.79
N LEU A 24 6.58 4.99 12.80
CA LEU A 24 6.91 3.60 12.48
C LEU A 24 7.58 2.89 13.66
N PRO A 25 7.54 1.54 13.71
CA PRO A 25 8.08 0.78 14.84
C PRO A 25 9.52 1.15 15.20
N GLY A 26 9.75 1.53 16.46
CA GLY A 26 11.06 1.98 16.96
C GLY A 26 11.43 3.42 16.58
N GLY A 27 10.49 4.18 16.02
CA GLY A 27 10.64 5.56 15.59
C GLY A 27 11.78 5.77 14.60
N ILE A 28 12.37 6.97 14.60
CA ILE A 28 13.48 7.32 13.71
C ILE A 28 14.65 6.34 13.82
N ALA A 29 14.98 5.86 15.02
CA ALA A 29 16.07 4.91 15.22
C ALA A 29 15.77 3.55 14.56
N GLY A 30 14.53 3.07 14.69
CA GLY A 30 14.04 1.86 14.04
C GLY A 30 14.07 1.98 12.52
N VAL A 31 13.58 3.10 11.97
CA VAL A 31 13.60 3.36 10.52
C VAL A 31 15.03 3.43 9.98
N ARG A 32 15.95 4.12 10.66
CA ARG A 32 17.39 4.12 10.29
C ARG A 32 17.98 2.72 10.27
N GLN A 33 17.64 1.88 11.25
CA GLN A 33 18.13 0.51 11.30
C GLN A 33 17.55 -0.35 10.18
N LEU A 34 16.26 -0.17 9.85
CA LEU A 34 15.61 -0.81 8.72
C LEU A 34 16.32 -0.45 7.40
N ILE A 35 16.60 0.83 7.18
CA ILE A 35 17.31 1.31 5.98
C ILE A 35 18.72 0.71 5.91
N LYS A 36 19.48 0.71 7.01
CA LYS A 36 20.80 0.03 7.07
C LYS A 36 20.71 -1.44 6.70
N ASN A 37 19.65 -2.14 7.15
CA ASN A 37 19.43 -3.54 6.82
C ASN A 37 19.15 -3.74 5.32
N PHE A 38 18.44 -2.80 4.67
CA PHE A 38 18.27 -2.81 3.21
C PHE A 38 19.58 -2.52 2.48
N HIS A 39 20.34 -1.52 2.93
CA HIS A 39 21.65 -1.18 2.37
C HIS A 39 22.64 -2.35 2.44
N ALA A 40 22.66 -3.11 3.54
CA ALA A 40 23.47 -4.31 3.69
C ALA A 40 23.15 -5.40 2.64
N ARG A 41 21.99 -5.32 1.99
CA ARG A 41 21.54 -6.20 0.91
C ARG A 41 21.61 -5.55 -0.47
N GLY A 42 22.21 -4.35 -0.57
CA GLY A 42 22.29 -3.57 -1.81
C GLY A 42 20.95 -2.99 -2.27
N VAL A 43 19.98 -2.84 -1.36
CA VAL A 43 18.65 -2.29 -1.66
C VAL A 43 18.58 -0.83 -1.23
N LYS A 44 18.17 0.03 -2.16
CA LYS A 44 17.93 1.47 -1.93
C LYS A 44 16.51 1.71 -1.43
N VAL A 45 16.33 2.69 -0.55
CA VAL A 45 15.06 2.95 0.13
C VAL A 45 14.55 4.35 -0.19
N PHE A 46 13.31 4.42 -0.66
CA PHE A 46 12.60 5.65 -1.01
C PHE A 46 11.41 5.82 -0.06
N PHE A 47 11.06 7.07 0.21
CA PHE A 47 9.82 7.43 0.91
C PHE A 47 8.99 8.36 0.04
N PRO A 48 7.65 8.24 0.09
CA PRO A 48 6.78 9.10 -0.69
C PRO A 48 6.73 10.51 -0.09
N THR A 49 6.43 11.48 -0.94
CA THR A 49 5.93 12.79 -0.53
C THR A 49 4.67 13.08 -1.32
N MET A 50 3.67 13.64 -0.64
CA MET A 50 2.36 13.88 -1.23
C MET A 50 2.03 15.37 -1.19
N PRO A 51 1.88 16.02 -2.36
CA PRO A 51 1.63 17.45 -2.46
C PRO A 51 0.24 17.85 -1.95
N TRP A 52 -0.71 16.90 -1.90
CA TRP A 52 -2.08 17.11 -1.47
C TRP A 52 -2.26 17.09 0.06
N ASP A 53 -1.25 16.68 0.84
CA ASP A 53 -1.30 16.67 2.30
C ASP A 53 -1.01 18.07 2.88
N THR A 54 -1.94 19.01 2.70
CA THR A 54 -1.86 20.39 3.20
C THR A 54 -2.80 20.66 4.39
N GLY A 55 -3.78 19.78 4.59
CA GLY A 55 -4.83 19.89 5.61
C GLY A 55 -4.49 19.23 6.96
N SER A 56 -3.44 18.40 7.02
CA SER A 56 -2.90 17.89 8.29
C SER A 56 -1.99 18.92 8.98
N ARG A 57 -1.47 18.60 10.17
CA ARG A 57 -0.69 19.51 11.01
C ARG A 57 0.50 20.13 10.28
N ASP A 58 0.67 21.44 10.43
CA ASP A 58 1.84 22.16 9.92
C ASP A 58 3.13 21.77 10.62
N VAL A 59 4.18 21.60 9.84
CA VAL A 59 5.56 21.37 10.31
C VAL A 59 6.36 22.68 10.46
N GLY A 60 5.79 23.83 10.06
CA GLY A 60 6.39 25.15 10.21
C GLY A 60 7.51 25.44 9.20
N THR A 61 7.62 24.63 8.15
CA THR A 61 8.59 24.73 7.08
C THR A 61 7.94 24.29 5.77
N THR A 62 8.60 24.49 4.63
CA THR A 62 8.06 24.04 3.36
C THR A 62 8.11 22.51 3.25
N MET A 63 7.23 21.93 2.43
CA MET A 63 7.19 20.47 2.21
C MET A 63 8.53 19.92 1.73
N HIS A 64 9.20 20.59 0.80
CA HIS A 64 10.50 20.17 0.28
C HIS A 64 11.60 20.21 1.36
N GLN A 65 11.58 21.21 2.26
CA GLN A 65 12.52 21.29 3.39
C GLN A 65 12.25 20.19 4.41
N ALA A 66 10.99 19.96 4.79
CA ALA A 66 10.62 18.90 5.72
C ALA A 66 10.96 17.50 5.18
N THR A 67 10.66 17.24 3.91
CA THR A 67 10.97 15.96 3.26
C THR A 67 12.48 15.76 3.15
N ALA A 68 13.25 16.76 2.71
CA ALA A 68 14.71 16.67 2.65
C ALA A 68 15.35 16.46 4.04
N ALA A 69 14.85 17.15 5.06
CA ALA A 69 15.34 16.99 6.43
C ALA A 69 15.06 15.58 6.97
N LEU A 70 13.85 15.05 6.75
CA LEU A 70 13.49 13.69 7.18
C LEU A 70 14.32 12.64 6.43
N THR A 71 14.48 12.74 5.11
CA THR A 71 15.25 11.75 4.34
C THR A 71 16.72 11.73 4.75
N ALA A 72 17.32 12.89 5.04
CA ALA A 72 18.66 12.98 5.62
C ALA A 72 18.72 12.38 7.04
N GLU A 73 17.73 12.70 7.90
CA GLU A 73 17.65 12.19 9.26
C GLU A 73 17.55 10.66 9.30
N ILE A 74 16.81 10.03 8.39
CA ILE A 74 16.66 8.57 8.34
C ILE A 74 17.71 7.88 7.45
N GLY A 75 18.44 8.64 6.62
CA GLY A 75 19.42 8.11 5.67
C GLY A 75 18.81 7.41 4.46
N ALA A 76 17.62 7.85 4.01
CA ALA A 76 16.95 7.33 2.82
C ALA A 76 17.67 7.75 1.53
N ASP A 77 17.51 7.00 0.45
CA ASP A 77 18.23 7.24 -0.81
C ASP A 77 17.43 8.08 -1.82
N GLY A 78 16.12 8.22 -1.63
CA GLY A 78 15.26 8.88 -2.60
C GLY A 78 13.91 9.35 -2.07
N ILE A 79 13.31 10.26 -2.82
CA ILE A 79 11.96 10.80 -2.62
C ILE A 79 11.12 10.38 -3.81
N ASN A 80 10.03 9.68 -3.53
CA ASN A 80 9.03 9.31 -4.52
C ASN A 80 7.89 10.36 -4.48
N GLY A 81 7.52 10.94 -5.62
CA GLY A 81 6.52 12.01 -5.70
C GLY A 81 5.18 11.47 -6.15
N ASP A 82 4.20 11.45 -5.25
CA ASP A 82 2.81 11.02 -5.49
C ASP A 82 2.01 12.12 -6.20
N THR A 83 1.36 11.82 -7.32
CA THR A 83 0.53 12.74 -8.12
C THR A 83 1.29 13.96 -8.69
N MET A 84 2.62 13.90 -8.79
CA MET A 84 3.46 15.03 -9.20
C MET A 84 3.93 14.92 -10.65
N ASP A 85 3.79 15.99 -11.43
CA ASP A 85 4.31 16.17 -12.80
C ASP A 85 5.78 16.61 -12.85
N GLY A 86 6.57 16.04 -11.94
CA GLY A 86 7.90 16.52 -11.60
C GLY A 86 7.97 16.91 -10.12
N LEU A 87 9.00 16.44 -9.40
CA LEU A 87 9.34 17.10 -8.14
C LEU A 87 9.99 18.44 -8.49
N PRO A 88 9.53 19.57 -7.92
CA PRO A 88 10.12 20.89 -8.17
C PRO A 88 11.61 20.97 -7.78
N LEU A 89 12.36 21.90 -8.39
CA LEU A 89 13.80 22.07 -8.17
C LEU A 89 14.13 22.29 -6.68
N GLU A 90 13.20 22.87 -5.93
CA GLU A 90 13.29 23.11 -4.50
C GLU A 90 13.52 21.82 -3.69
N TYR A 91 13.04 20.66 -4.14
CA TYR A 91 13.36 19.37 -3.51
C TYR A 91 14.84 19.02 -3.66
N ARG A 92 15.40 19.25 -4.86
CA ARG A 92 16.82 19.02 -5.12
C ARG A 92 17.67 19.98 -4.30
N THR A 93 17.36 21.28 -4.35
CA THR A 93 18.08 22.31 -3.59
C THR A 93 18.03 22.04 -2.09
N ALA A 94 16.86 21.67 -1.55
CA ALA A 94 16.72 21.35 -0.13
C ALA A 94 17.53 20.10 0.26
N SER A 95 17.49 19.03 -0.54
CA SER A 95 18.27 17.82 -0.28
C SER A 95 19.78 18.05 -0.39
N ASP A 96 20.25 18.89 -1.30
CA ASP A 96 21.67 19.25 -1.37
C ASP A 96 22.10 20.04 -0.12
N ALA A 97 21.24 20.94 0.37
CA ALA A 97 21.52 21.77 1.53
C ALA A 97 21.64 20.98 2.85
N THR A 98 21.09 19.76 2.93
CA THR A 98 21.28 18.88 4.11
C THR A 98 22.63 18.17 4.11
N GLY A 99 23.40 18.25 3.01
CA GLY A 99 24.60 17.43 2.81
C GLY A 99 24.28 15.95 2.49
N HIS A 100 23.01 15.63 2.26
CA HIS A 100 22.54 14.28 1.93
C HIS A 100 21.68 14.34 0.66
N PRO A 101 22.30 14.41 -0.53
CA PRO A 101 21.58 14.44 -1.80
C PRO A 101 20.87 13.10 -2.05
N VAL A 102 19.59 13.18 -2.45
CA VAL A 102 18.75 12.00 -2.74
C VAL A 102 18.28 11.99 -4.19
N ALA A 103 17.89 10.82 -4.69
CA ALA A 103 17.23 10.69 -5.98
C ALA A 103 15.77 11.18 -5.92
N LEU A 104 15.31 11.83 -6.99
CA LEU A 104 13.92 12.28 -7.12
C LEU A 104 13.19 11.43 -8.17
N GLU A 105 11.98 10.98 -7.83
CA GLU A 105 11.18 10.04 -8.62
C GLU A 105 9.69 10.41 -8.61
N PRO A 106 9.21 11.32 -9.46
CA PRO A 106 7.80 11.72 -9.52
C PRO A 106 6.97 10.79 -10.42
N GLU A 107 5.64 10.80 -10.24
CA GLU A 107 4.68 9.90 -10.89
C GLU A 107 4.26 10.29 -12.31
N LEU A 108 4.02 11.58 -12.56
CA LEU A 108 3.39 12.01 -13.80
C LEU A 108 4.45 12.45 -14.80
N ALA A 109 4.05 12.53 -16.07
CA ALA A 109 4.89 13.10 -17.10
C ALA A 109 5.33 14.51 -16.69
N PHE A 110 6.62 14.83 -16.91
CA PHE A 110 7.13 16.14 -16.53
C PHE A 110 6.38 17.27 -17.22
N LYS A 111 6.05 18.30 -16.44
CA LYS A 111 5.46 19.53 -16.99
C LYS A 111 6.45 20.35 -17.83
N ASP A 112 7.76 20.16 -17.61
CA ASP A 112 8.83 20.85 -18.33
C ASP A 112 10.00 19.87 -18.55
N ASP A 113 10.55 19.84 -19.76
CA ASP A 113 11.68 18.96 -20.10
C ASP A 113 12.95 19.29 -19.27
N ALA A 114 13.11 20.52 -18.79
CA ALA A 114 14.21 20.92 -17.90
C ALA A 114 14.22 20.15 -16.57
N MET A 115 13.07 19.59 -16.17
CA MET A 115 12.95 18.78 -14.95
C MET A 115 13.77 17.50 -15.01
N LEU A 116 14.04 16.99 -16.21
CA LEU A 116 14.88 15.81 -16.45
C LEU A 116 16.32 16.01 -15.92
N ALA A 117 16.79 17.26 -15.82
CA ALA A 117 18.14 17.55 -15.33
C ALA A 117 18.30 17.26 -13.83
N TYR A 118 17.21 17.20 -13.07
CA TYR A 118 17.26 17.06 -11.60
C TYR A 118 16.27 16.05 -11.01
N ASN A 119 15.34 15.50 -11.81
CA ASN A 119 14.57 14.30 -11.48
C ASN A 119 15.24 13.09 -12.16
N GLN A 120 15.98 12.27 -11.40
CA GLN A 120 16.83 11.19 -11.96
C GLN A 120 16.02 9.93 -12.34
N GLN A 121 14.82 9.82 -11.79
CA GLN A 121 13.92 8.70 -12.00
C GLN A 121 12.50 9.26 -12.17
N SER A 122 11.58 8.43 -12.62
CA SER A 122 10.15 8.69 -12.57
C SER A 122 9.41 7.37 -12.50
N TRP A 123 8.15 7.37 -12.11
CA TRP A 123 7.28 6.20 -12.22
C TRP A 123 6.03 6.58 -13.01
N GLY A 124 5.08 5.67 -13.19
CA GLY A 124 3.77 6.03 -13.77
C GLY A 124 3.12 4.95 -14.63
N TYR A 125 1.88 5.19 -15.02
CA TYR A 125 1.03 4.23 -15.71
C TYR A 125 1.25 4.17 -17.21
N TRP A 126 1.31 2.96 -17.74
CA TRP A 126 1.54 2.71 -19.16
C TRP A 126 0.34 1.97 -19.76
N PRO A 127 -0.28 2.48 -20.83
CA PRO A 127 -1.38 1.78 -21.47
C PRO A 127 -0.86 0.53 -22.19
N SER A 128 -1.63 -0.55 -22.11
CA SER A 128 -1.33 -1.78 -22.85
C SER A 128 -1.40 -1.55 -24.35
N SER A 129 -0.37 -2.00 -25.08
CA SER A 129 -0.28 -1.90 -26.54
C SER A 129 0.38 -3.15 -27.13
N LEU A 130 -0.02 -3.52 -28.36
CA LEU A 130 0.66 -4.59 -29.12
C LEU A 130 2.08 -4.18 -29.46
N VAL A 131 2.26 -2.96 -29.98
CA VAL A 131 3.57 -2.36 -30.24
C VAL A 131 4.04 -1.73 -28.93
N PRO A 132 5.17 -2.17 -28.35
CA PRO A 132 5.69 -1.61 -27.10
C PRO A 132 5.90 -0.10 -27.22
N LEU A 133 5.57 0.62 -26.17
CA LEU A 133 5.83 2.05 -26.12
C LEU A 133 7.32 2.31 -25.87
N VAL A 134 7.81 3.47 -26.31
CA VAL A 134 9.17 3.93 -26.05
C VAL A 134 9.16 4.96 -24.94
N SER A 135 10.01 4.77 -23.93
CA SER A 135 10.19 5.72 -22.84
C SER A 135 10.83 7.01 -23.35
N LYS A 136 10.03 8.08 -23.50
CA LYS A 136 10.51 9.41 -23.93
C LYS A 136 11.68 9.88 -23.06
N TRP A 137 11.54 9.83 -21.74
CA TRP A 137 12.52 10.38 -20.80
C TRP A 137 13.84 9.63 -20.81
N LYS A 138 13.79 8.29 -20.87
CA LYS A 138 15.01 7.49 -21.05
C LYS A 138 15.65 7.73 -22.42
N TRP A 139 14.84 7.94 -23.46
CA TRP A 139 15.40 8.15 -24.79
C TRP A 139 16.15 9.50 -24.87
N MET A 140 15.67 10.52 -24.18
CA MET A 140 16.35 11.82 -24.07
C MET A 140 17.56 11.79 -23.11
N GLU A 141 17.45 11.09 -21.99
CA GLU A 141 18.51 10.88 -21.01
C GLU A 141 18.59 9.38 -20.65
N PRO A 142 19.46 8.60 -21.28
CA PRO A 142 19.55 7.14 -21.12
C PRO A 142 19.72 6.64 -19.69
N ARG A 143 20.26 7.49 -18.80
CA ARG A 143 20.44 7.19 -17.37
C ARG A 143 19.14 7.33 -16.58
N HIS A 144 18.13 8.02 -17.11
CA HIS A 144 16.83 8.21 -16.48
C HIS A 144 16.07 6.89 -16.42
N MET A 145 15.74 6.45 -15.22
CA MET A 145 15.00 5.21 -15.00
C MET A 145 13.52 5.49 -14.79
N VAL A 146 12.68 4.97 -15.69
CA VAL A 146 11.23 5.03 -15.57
C VAL A 146 10.72 3.73 -14.97
N HIS A 147 10.08 3.76 -13.81
CA HIS A 147 9.42 2.60 -13.24
C HIS A 147 7.99 2.50 -13.77
N VAL A 148 7.77 1.60 -14.71
CA VAL A 148 6.43 1.39 -15.28
C VAL A 148 5.51 0.74 -14.25
N CYS A 149 4.27 1.21 -14.16
CA CYS A 149 3.32 0.80 -13.14
C CYS A 149 1.96 0.43 -13.77
N ASP A 150 1.34 -0.61 -13.21
CA ASP A 150 -0.11 -0.77 -13.18
C ASP A 150 -0.42 -1.49 -11.86
N ARG A 151 -0.85 -0.71 -10.86
CA ARG A 151 -1.04 -1.26 -9.50
C ARG A 151 -2.19 -2.27 -9.43
N TRP A 152 -3.13 -2.25 -10.38
CA TRP A 152 -4.33 -3.09 -10.37
C TRP A 152 -4.25 -4.31 -11.31
N ALA A 153 -3.22 -4.38 -12.15
CA ALA A 153 -2.98 -5.52 -13.03
C ALA A 153 -2.68 -6.79 -12.23
N THR A 154 -3.44 -7.85 -12.51
CA THR A 154 -3.20 -9.21 -11.98
C THR A 154 -2.39 -10.07 -12.94
N ASP A 155 -2.40 -9.73 -14.24
CA ASP A 155 -1.43 -10.21 -15.24
C ASP A 155 -0.50 -9.05 -15.59
N ARG A 156 0.80 -9.23 -15.33
CA ARG A 156 1.81 -8.19 -15.52
C ARG A 156 2.70 -8.44 -16.72
N THR A 157 2.36 -9.41 -17.57
CA THR A 157 3.19 -9.79 -18.70
C THR A 157 3.49 -8.60 -19.61
N ASN A 158 2.49 -7.78 -19.91
CA ASN A 158 2.70 -6.62 -20.78
C ASN A 158 3.62 -5.57 -20.17
N ILE A 159 3.43 -5.24 -18.88
CA ILE A 159 4.21 -4.23 -18.17
C ILE A 159 5.66 -4.68 -17.99
N LEU A 160 5.86 -5.96 -17.65
CA LEU A 160 7.19 -6.56 -17.58
C LEU A 160 7.89 -6.54 -18.95
N GLN A 161 7.16 -6.78 -20.04
CA GLN A 161 7.68 -6.67 -21.39
C GLN A 161 8.01 -5.23 -21.79
N ASP A 162 7.17 -4.26 -21.45
CA ASP A 162 7.44 -2.84 -21.70
C ASP A 162 8.67 -2.38 -20.91
N ALA A 163 8.80 -2.77 -19.65
CA ALA A 163 9.98 -2.51 -18.84
C ALA A 163 11.23 -3.11 -19.49
N PHE A 164 11.15 -4.39 -19.85
CA PHE A 164 12.27 -5.12 -20.43
C PHE A 164 12.72 -4.53 -21.76
N PHE A 165 11.77 -4.25 -22.66
CA PHE A 165 12.00 -3.66 -23.97
C PHE A 165 12.66 -2.27 -23.88
N ASN A 166 12.30 -1.47 -22.88
CA ASN A 166 12.85 -0.14 -22.69
C ASN A 166 14.15 -0.12 -21.87
N GLY A 167 14.56 -1.23 -21.25
CA GLY A 167 15.71 -1.20 -20.34
C GLY A 167 15.40 -0.41 -19.05
N VAL A 168 14.15 -0.45 -18.59
CA VAL A 168 13.65 0.33 -17.44
C VAL A 168 13.10 -0.56 -16.33
N GLY A 169 12.77 0.05 -15.20
CA GLY A 169 12.26 -0.67 -14.02
C GLY A 169 10.75 -0.82 -14.04
N ILE A 170 10.24 -1.49 -13.01
CA ILE A 170 8.80 -1.58 -12.71
C ILE A 170 8.53 -1.10 -11.30
N GLU A 171 7.28 -0.72 -11.05
CA GLU A 171 6.74 -0.61 -9.70
C GLU A 171 5.73 -1.74 -9.46
N SER A 172 6.05 -2.67 -8.56
CA SER A 172 5.34 -3.94 -8.45
C SER A 172 4.03 -3.92 -7.66
N TRP A 173 3.80 -2.88 -6.84
CA TRP A 173 2.62 -2.68 -5.97
C TRP A 173 1.99 -4.00 -5.47
N GLU A 174 2.59 -4.62 -4.45
CA GLU A 174 2.10 -5.90 -3.91
C GLU A 174 1.04 -5.74 -2.82
N ASN A 175 1.06 -4.63 -2.07
CA ASN A 175 -0.01 -4.28 -1.15
C ASN A 175 -0.64 -2.96 -1.59
N VAL A 176 -1.88 -3.03 -2.05
CA VAL A 176 -2.62 -1.91 -2.62
C VAL A 176 -3.84 -1.67 -1.74
N TRP A 177 -3.79 -0.71 -0.82
CA TRP A 177 -4.88 -0.43 0.11
C TRP A 177 -5.32 -1.65 0.95
N GLY A 178 -4.39 -2.53 1.31
CA GLY A 178 -4.67 -3.79 2.00
C GLY A 178 -5.21 -4.89 1.10
N TRP A 179 -5.14 -4.75 -0.23
CA TRP A 179 -5.32 -5.81 -1.21
C TRP A 179 -3.96 -6.39 -1.60
N TRP A 180 -3.76 -7.68 -1.39
CA TRP A 180 -2.51 -8.36 -1.73
C TRP A 180 -2.48 -8.76 -3.21
N ASN A 181 -1.77 -7.99 -4.03
CA ASN A 181 -1.58 -8.20 -5.45
C ASN A 181 -0.20 -8.81 -5.76
N GLN A 182 0.06 -10.02 -5.27
CA GLN A 182 1.34 -10.70 -5.49
C GLN A 182 1.64 -10.93 -6.97
N PHE A 183 2.93 -10.95 -7.30
CA PHE A 183 3.39 -11.50 -8.58
C PHE A 183 3.01 -12.96 -8.72
N THR A 184 2.50 -13.34 -9.90
CA THR A 184 2.32 -14.75 -10.23
C THR A 184 3.68 -15.46 -10.25
N PRO A 185 3.75 -16.79 -10.05
CA PRO A 185 5.00 -17.52 -10.20
C PRO A 185 5.72 -17.27 -11.52
N ARG A 186 4.96 -17.06 -12.61
CA ARG A 186 5.50 -16.71 -13.93
C ARG A 186 6.13 -15.32 -13.95
N ASP A 187 5.43 -14.31 -13.43
CA ASP A 187 5.93 -12.93 -13.34
C ASP A 187 7.17 -12.83 -12.45
N GLY A 188 7.16 -13.52 -11.31
CA GLY A 188 8.31 -13.59 -10.40
C GLY A 188 9.54 -14.25 -11.04
N GLU A 189 9.34 -15.28 -11.87
CA GLU A 189 10.41 -15.89 -12.66
C GLU A 189 10.94 -14.94 -13.73
N ALA A 190 10.06 -14.30 -14.49
CA ALA A 190 10.45 -13.34 -15.52
C ALA A 190 11.25 -12.18 -14.91
N MET A 191 10.75 -11.57 -13.83
CA MET A 191 11.43 -10.48 -13.12
C MET A 191 12.81 -10.89 -12.59
N ARG A 192 12.97 -12.13 -12.10
CA ARG A 192 14.27 -12.62 -11.62
C ARG A 192 15.29 -12.77 -12.74
N ARG A 193 14.87 -13.20 -13.94
CA ARG A 193 15.73 -13.30 -15.12
C ARG A 193 16.08 -11.92 -15.67
N ILE A 194 15.08 -11.05 -15.84
CA ILE A 194 15.26 -9.64 -16.22
C ILE A 194 16.27 -8.97 -15.29
N SER A 195 16.05 -9.09 -13.98
CA SER A 195 16.95 -8.52 -12.96
C SER A 195 18.35 -9.14 -12.96
N THR A 196 18.52 -10.38 -13.45
CA THR A 196 19.84 -11.01 -13.60
C THR A 196 20.58 -10.42 -14.79
N ILE A 197 19.90 -10.24 -15.93
CA ILE A 197 20.44 -9.58 -17.13
C ILE A 197 20.81 -8.13 -16.80
N TYR A 198 19.93 -7.39 -16.14
CA TYR A 198 20.15 -5.98 -15.83
C TYR A 198 21.36 -5.75 -14.93
N ARG A 199 21.57 -6.63 -13.93
CA ARG A 199 22.75 -6.58 -13.06
C ARG A 199 24.03 -7.02 -13.76
N ALA A 200 23.94 -7.85 -14.80
CA ALA A 200 25.10 -8.29 -15.56
C ALA A 200 25.55 -7.26 -16.60
N PHE A 201 24.62 -6.45 -17.11
CA PHE A 201 24.86 -5.52 -18.22
C PHE A 201 24.37 -4.08 -17.95
N PRO A 202 24.64 -3.48 -16.78
CA PRO A 202 24.09 -2.18 -16.41
C PRO A 202 24.48 -1.06 -17.40
N ASP A 203 25.73 -1.08 -17.89
CA ASP A 203 26.24 -0.07 -18.82
C ASP A 203 25.50 -0.07 -20.16
N HIS A 204 25.00 -1.23 -20.61
CA HIS A 204 24.24 -1.31 -21.85
C HIS A 204 22.88 -0.62 -21.67
N LEU A 205 22.22 -0.83 -20.54
CA LEU A 205 20.89 -0.26 -20.26
C LEU A 205 20.89 1.26 -20.17
N VAL A 206 22.05 1.91 -20.05
CA VAL A 206 22.20 3.38 -20.08
C VAL A 206 22.96 3.85 -21.32
N SER A 207 22.99 3.05 -22.38
CA SER A 207 23.62 3.42 -23.64
C SER A 207 22.98 4.66 -24.27
N ALA A 208 23.82 5.63 -24.63
CA ALA A 208 23.41 6.83 -25.38
C ALA A 208 22.94 6.54 -26.80
N ASP A 209 23.28 5.37 -27.32
CA ASP A 209 22.96 4.93 -28.67
C ASP A 209 21.80 3.91 -28.66
N TRP A 210 20.97 3.88 -27.60
CA TRP A 210 19.81 2.99 -27.50
C TRP A 210 18.87 3.16 -28.71
N ARG A 211 18.55 2.04 -29.36
CA ARG A 211 17.68 1.97 -30.54
C ARG A 211 16.51 1.04 -30.27
N PRO A 212 15.32 1.57 -29.91
CA PRO A 212 14.12 0.76 -29.85
C PRO A 212 13.63 0.36 -31.25
N HIS A 213 12.84 -0.71 -31.33
CA HIS A 213 12.25 -1.22 -32.56
C HIS A 213 13.25 -1.57 -33.66
N VAL A 214 14.38 -2.20 -33.31
CA VAL A 214 15.24 -2.78 -34.34
C VAL A 214 14.51 -3.91 -35.08
N PRO A 215 14.75 -4.10 -36.39
CA PRO A 215 14.00 -5.07 -37.18
C PRO A 215 14.12 -6.51 -36.65
N THR A 216 12.97 -7.19 -36.59
CA THR A 216 12.83 -8.62 -36.32
C THR A 216 12.21 -9.29 -37.54
N LEU A 217 12.29 -10.63 -37.61
CA LEU A 217 11.77 -11.41 -38.73
C LEU A 217 10.28 -11.77 -38.59
N HIS A 218 9.68 -11.48 -37.43
CA HIS A 218 8.33 -11.93 -37.09
C HIS A 218 7.45 -10.76 -36.62
N TYR A 219 6.26 -10.63 -37.21
CA TYR A 219 5.27 -9.67 -36.73
C TYR A 219 4.85 -10.02 -35.29
N GLY A 220 4.79 -9.01 -34.42
CA GLY A 220 4.50 -9.19 -32.99
C GLY A 220 5.72 -9.54 -32.14
N VAL A 221 6.91 -9.72 -32.73
CA VAL A 221 8.18 -9.81 -31.99
C VAL A 221 8.90 -8.47 -32.10
N TYR A 222 9.29 -7.91 -30.96
CA TYR A 222 9.91 -6.58 -30.90
C TYR A 222 11.25 -6.66 -30.17
N ALA A 223 12.21 -5.86 -30.63
CA ALA A 223 13.55 -5.80 -30.04
C ALA A 223 14.05 -4.37 -29.87
N SER A 224 14.88 -4.17 -28.85
CA SER A 224 15.64 -2.94 -28.59
C SER A 224 17.13 -3.27 -28.55
N GLU A 225 17.95 -2.49 -29.26
CA GLU A 225 19.41 -2.57 -29.19
C GLU A 225 19.97 -1.55 -28.19
N PHE A 226 20.82 -2.03 -27.31
CA PHE A 226 21.60 -1.25 -26.35
C PHE A 226 23.09 -1.42 -26.69
N PRO A 227 23.63 -0.63 -27.63
CA PRO A 227 24.99 -0.84 -28.12
C PRO A 227 26.04 -0.16 -27.23
N LEU A 228 27.23 -0.72 -27.19
CA LEU A 228 28.44 -0.12 -26.63
C LEU A 228 29.62 -0.36 -27.58
N ALA A 229 30.77 0.24 -27.28
CA ALA A 229 31.98 -0.05 -28.05
C ALA A 229 32.34 -1.55 -27.98
N GLY A 230 32.34 -2.21 -29.14
CA GLY A 230 32.75 -3.61 -29.24
C GLY A 230 31.73 -4.67 -28.82
N LYS A 231 30.52 -4.27 -28.38
CA LYS A 231 29.49 -5.19 -27.88
C LYS A 231 28.10 -4.56 -27.94
N SER A 232 27.07 -5.36 -28.19
CA SER A 232 25.67 -4.89 -28.20
C SER A 232 24.79 -5.87 -27.44
N LEU A 233 23.86 -5.37 -26.64
CA LEU A 233 22.80 -6.15 -26.01
C LEU A 233 21.48 -5.87 -26.69
N TRP A 234 20.74 -6.91 -27.09
CA TRP A 234 19.36 -6.81 -27.50
C TRP A 234 18.44 -7.39 -26.44
N THR A 235 17.39 -6.67 -26.09
CA THR A 235 16.23 -7.23 -25.38
C THR A 235 15.13 -7.49 -26.39
N ILE A 236 14.50 -8.66 -26.31
CA ILE A 236 13.52 -9.14 -27.27
C ILE A 236 12.27 -9.55 -26.49
N ILE A 237 11.09 -9.21 -27.00
CA ILE A 237 9.82 -9.66 -26.44
C ILE A 237 8.95 -10.26 -27.54
N ASN A 238 8.13 -11.23 -27.17
CA ASN A 238 7.10 -11.77 -28.05
C ASN A 238 5.73 -11.36 -27.53
N ARG A 239 4.97 -10.62 -28.33
CA ARG A 239 3.60 -10.17 -27.99
C ARG A 239 2.53 -11.13 -28.51
N THR A 240 2.91 -12.21 -29.20
CA THR A 240 1.95 -13.17 -29.79
C THR A 240 1.60 -14.31 -28.84
N ASP A 241 0.49 -14.98 -29.15
CA ASP A 241 -0.02 -16.15 -28.44
C ASP A 241 0.70 -17.46 -28.82
N TRP A 242 1.71 -17.41 -29.70
CA TRP A 242 2.45 -18.57 -30.16
C TRP A 242 3.96 -18.43 -29.96
N SER A 243 4.65 -19.57 -29.87
CA SER A 243 6.12 -19.58 -29.74
C SER A 243 6.78 -19.45 -31.11
N VAL A 244 7.94 -18.79 -31.14
CA VAL A 244 8.83 -18.71 -32.31
C VAL A 244 10.07 -19.58 -32.03
N ASN A 245 10.40 -20.50 -32.94
CA ASN A 245 11.51 -21.46 -32.77
C ASN A 245 12.52 -21.42 -33.95
N GLU A 246 12.53 -20.34 -34.71
CA GLU A 246 13.36 -20.13 -35.89
C GLU A 246 14.21 -18.85 -35.77
N SER A 247 14.80 -18.37 -36.87
CA SER A 247 15.54 -17.10 -36.87
C SER A 247 14.62 -15.96 -36.40
N ILE A 248 15.08 -15.19 -35.40
CA ILE A 248 14.33 -14.06 -34.82
C ILE A 248 14.76 -12.73 -35.43
N MET A 249 16.06 -12.59 -35.69
CA MET A 249 16.64 -11.34 -36.16
C MET A 249 17.85 -11.60 -37.06
N ARG A 250 18.10 -10.65 -37.97
CA ARG A 250 19.26 -10.62 -38.86
C ARG A 250 20.06 -9.36 -38.58
N VAL A 251 21.32 -9.50 -38.18
CA VAL A 251 22.18 -8.39 -37.80
C VAL A 251 23.45 -8.35 -38.65
N PRO A 252 24.08 -7.18 -38.86
CA PRO A 252 25.40 -7.11 -39.51
C PRO A 252 26.42 -7.97 -38.76
N HIS A 253 27.29 -8.65 -39.51
CA HIS A 253 28.30 -9.56 -38.97
C HIS A 253 29.70 -9.23 -39.47
N GLN A 254 30.67 -9.32 -38.56
CA GLN A 254 32.10 -9.27 -38.84
C GLN A 254 32.80 -10.54 -38.33
N PRO A 255 33.81 -11.05 -39.06
CA PRO A 255 34.55 -12.24 -38.65
C PRO A 255 35.09 -12.14 -37.21
N GLY A 256 34.82 -13.17 -36.40
CA GLY A 256 35.26 -13.26 -35.00
C GLY A 256 34.26 -12.72 -33.99
N GLN A 257 33.12 -12.16 -34.41
CA GLN A 257 32.00 -11.84 -33.51
C GLN A 257 31.36 -13.11 -32.94
N ARG A 258 30.98 -13.05 -31.66
CA ARG A 258 30.27 -14.10 -30.94
C ARG A 258 28.93 -13.59 -30.45
N TYR A 259 27.94 -14.48 -30.37
CA TYR A 259 26.57 -14.15 -29.98
C TYR A 259 26.13 -15.06 -28.84
N PHE A 260 25.50 -14.51 -27.82
CA PHE A 260 25.06 -15.25 -26.65
C PHE A 260 23.59 -14.97 -26.37
N ASP A 261 22.80 -16.03 -26.26
CA ASP A 261 21.47 -15.98 -25.70
C ASP A 261 21.60 -15.79 -24.18
N VAL A 262 21.51 -14.54 -23.74
CA VAL A 262 21.57 -14.16 -22.33
C VAL A 262 20.19 -14.18 -21.65
N TRP A 263 19.20 -14.79 -22.29
CA TRP A 263 17.97 -15.21 -21.64
C TRP A 263 18.02 -16.68 -21.20
N ASN A 264 18.54 -17.55 -22.08
CA ASN A 264 18.67 -19.00 -21.84
C ASN A 264 20.09 -19.42 -21.39
N GLY A 265 21.05 -18.49 -21.36
CA GLY A 265 22.41 -18.73 -20.87
C GLY A 265 23.27 -19.60 -21.79
N LYS A 266 23.16 -19.41 -23.11
CA LYS A 266 23.86 -20.24 -24.12
C LYS A 266 24.55 -19.38 -25.16
N GLU A 267 25.63 -19.90 -25.76
CA GLU A 267 26.19 -19.32 -26.97
C GLU A 267 25.34 -19.71 -28.18
N ILE A 268 25.14 -18.77 -29.10
CA ILE A 268 24.40 -18.94 -30.35
C ILE A 268 25.41 -19.20 -31.45
N ALA A 269 25.19 -20.26 -32.24
CA ALA A 269 25.88 -20.47 -33.51
C ALA A 269 25.02 -19.85 -34.63
N PRO A 270 25.32 -18.62 -35.08
CA PRO A 270 24.50 -17.94 -36.08
C PRO A 270 24.66 -18.57 -37.48
N LEU A 271 23.65 -18.40 -38.33
CA LEU A 271 23.82 -18.63 -39.77
C LEU A 271 24.45 -17.37 -40.38
N ILE A 272 25.68 -17.51 -40.88
CA ILE A 272 26.42 -16.40 -41.49
C ILE A 272 26.24 -16.41 -43.01
N GLY A 273 25.79 -15.30 -43.57
CA GLY A 273 25.59 -15.13 -45.01
C GLY A 273 25.40 -13.66 -45.39
N ASP A 274 25.92 -13.26 -46.55
CA ASP A 274 25.78 -11.91 -47.11
C ASP A 274 26.18 -10.78 -46.13
N GLY A 275 27.23 -10.99 -45.34
CA GLY A 275 27.70 -10.01 -44.34
C GLY A 275 26.80 -9.87 -43.11
N HIS A 276 25.89 -10.81 -42.88
CA HIS A 276 24.95 -10.82 -41.77
C HIS A 276 25.03 -12.14 -40.98
N ALA A 277 24.58 -12.07 -39.72
CA ALA A 277 24.31 -13.19 -38.85
C ALA A 277 22.79 -13.28 -38.62
N GLU A 278 22.20 -14.42 -38.95
CA GLU A 278 20.85 -14.75 -38.50
C GLU A 278 20.91 -15.47 -37.15
N LEU A 279 20.14 -14.95 -36.20
CA LEU A 279 20.15 -15.37 -34.81
C LEU A 279 18.86 -16.12 -34.51
N SER A 280 18.98 -17.42 -34.19
CA SER A 280 17.86 -18.29 -33.83
C SER A 280 17.93 -18.64 -32.35
N MET A 281 16.82 -18.48 -31.64
CA MET A 281 16.66 -18.90 -30.24
C MET A 281 15.19 -19.22 -29.99
N PRO A 282 14.85 -20.08 -29.01
CA PRO A 282 13.46 -20.31 -28.65
C PRO A 282 12.89 -19.07 -27.97
N LEU A 283 11.73 -18.60 -28.44
CA LEU A 283 11.00 -17.48 -27.86
C LEU A 283 9.55 -17.90 -27.60
N GLU A 284 9.20 -18.04 -26.32
CA GLU A 284 7.87 -18.48 -25.90
C GLU A 284 6.77 -17.46 -26.27
N ALA A 285 5.51 -17.90 -26.34
CA ALA A 285 4.34 -17.01 -26.40
C ALA A 285 4.33 -16.08 -25.18
N HIS A 286 4.06 -14.79 -25.41
CA HIS A 286 4.20 -13.74 -24.39
C HIS A 286 5.57 -13.76 -23.66
N GLY A 287 6.60 -14.26 -24.34
CA GLY A 287 7.90 -14.56 -23.79
C GLY A 287 8.90 -13.42 -23.93
N TYR A 288 10.13 -13.71 -23.52
CA TYR A 288 11.25 -12.79 -23.51
C TYR A 288 12.47 -13.49 -24.11
N GLY A 289 13.35 -12.70 -24.72
CA GLY A 289 14.66 -13.14 -25.22
C GLY A 289 15.69 -12.03 -25.02
N ALA A 290 16.96 -12.39 -25.01
CA ALA A 290 18.02 -11.39 -25.02
C ALA A 290 19.28 -11.95 -25.66
N VAL A 291 19.92 -11.15 -26.50
CA VAL A 291 21.14 -11.52 -27.19
C VAL A 291 22.25 -10.54 -26.86
N LEU A 292 23.42 -11.04 -26.52
CA LEU A 292 24.65 -10.25 -26.41
C LEU A 292 25.56 -10.58 -27.59
N ARG A 293 25.92 -9.60 -28.42
CA ARG A 293 27.04 -9.70 -29.37
C ARG A 293 28.30 -9.18 -28.70
N VAL A 294 29.41 -9.88 -28.89
CA VAL A 294 30.75 -9.46 -28.48
C VAL A 294 31.67 -9.51 -29.69
N ASP A 295 32.35 -8.41 -29.97
CA ASP A 295 33.31 -8.32 -31.06
C ASP A 295 34.59 -9.09 -30.76
N ARG A 296 35.37 -9.34 -31.81
CA ARG A 296 36.67 -9.99 -31.67
C ARG A 296 37.54 -9.22 -30.68
N ASP A 297 38.20 -9.95 -29.79
CA ASP A 297 39.11 -9.42 -28.75
C ASP A 297 38.46 -8.57 -27.66
N VAL A 298 37.12 -8.44 -27.64
CA VAL A 298 36.37 -7.81 -26.56
C VAL A 298 36.03 -8.86 -25.50
N SER A 299 36.22 -8.52 -24.22
CA SER A 299 35.84 -9.37 -23.10
C SER A 299 34.71 -8.75 -22.30
N VAL A 300 33.86 -9.61 -21.72
CA VAL A 300 32.77 -9.22 -20.84
C VAL A 300 33.01 -9.88 -19.49
N ALA A 301 33.18 -9.05 -18.46
CA ALA A 301 33.46 -9.53 -17.12
C ALA A 301 32.38 -10.50 -16.64
N ASN A 302 32.79 -11.63 -16.05
CA ASN A 302 31.90 -12.65 -15.48
C ASN A 302 30.86 -13.24 -16.46
N LEU A 303 31.09 -13.18 -17.78
CA LEU A 303 30.14 -13.68 -18.77
C LEU A 303 29.78 -15.16 -18.55
N ASP A 304 30.79 -16.03 -18.36
CA ASP A 304 30.55 -17.47 -18.13
C ASP A 304 29.72 -17.75 -16.87
N LEU A 305 29.97 -17.01 -15.79
CA LEU A 305 29.21 -17.13 -14.55
C LEU A 305 27.77 -16.66 -14.75
N THR A 306 27.58 -15.59 -15.51
CA THR A 306 26.28 -15.04 -15.88
C THR A 306 25.48 -16.03 -16.72
N LEU A 307 26.09 -16.59 -17.78
CA LEU A 307 25.47 -17.62 -18.63
C LEU A 307 25.09 -18.87 -17.83
N LYS A 308 25.98 -19.37 -16.94
CA LYS A 308 25.65 -20.50 -16.05
C LYS A 308 24.50 -20.19 -15.09
N ARG A 309 24.38 -18.95 -14.60
CA ARG A 309 23.25 -18.54 -13.75
C ARG A 309 21.95 -18.49 -14.54
N LEU A 310 21.95 -17.88 -15.71
CA LEU A 310 20.78 -17.78 -16.59
C LEU A 310 20.34 -19.14 -17.09
N ALA A 311 21.27 -20.02 -17.50
CA ALA A 311 20.96 -21.39 -17.89
C ALA A 311 20.28 -22.19 -16.76
N ARG A 312 20.71 -21.98 -15.50
CA ARG A 312 20.03 -22.59 -14.34
C ARG A 312 18.63 -22.03 -14.13
N GLN A 313 18.43 -20.73 -14.27
CA GLN A 313 17.10 -20.11 -14.18
C GLN A 313 16.18 -20.58 -15.32
N ALA A 314 16.72 -20.68 -16.54
CA ALA A 314 16.02 -21.09 -17.75
C ALA A 314 15.82 -22.60 -17.88
N ALA A 315 16.35 -23.41 -16.96
CA ALA A 315 16.17 -24.86 -16.96
C ALA A 315 14.68 -25.27 -16.92
N LYS A 316 13.85 -24.45 -16.29
CA LYS A 316 12.39 -24.54 -16.33
C LYS A 316 11.84 -23.46 -17.28
N PRO A 317 11.06 -23.80 -18.32
CA PRO A 317 10.52 -22.79 -19.25
C PRO A 317 9.48 -21.90 -18.56
N LEU A 318 9.34 -20.64 -18.99
CA LEU A 318 8.46 -19.67 -18.33
C LEU A 318 7.01 -20.13 -18.32
N ARG A 319 6.52 -20.66 -19.44
CA ARG A 319 5.15 -21.20 -19.62
C ARG A 319 4.77 -22.33 -18.65
N SER A 320 5.73 -22.92 -17.94
CA SER A 320 5.48 -23.96 -16.95
C SER A 320 5.30 -23.42 -15.52
N TYR A 321 5.45 -22.12 -15.32
CA TYR A 321 5.03 -21.42 -14.12
C TYR A 321 3.60 -20.93 -14.30
N SER A 322 2.81 -20.97 -13.23
CA SER A 322 1.45 -20.45 -13.27
C SER A 322 1.46 -18.94 -13.46
N ASP A 323 0.59 -18.48 -14.35
CA ASP A 323 0.21 -17.09 -14.61
C ASP A 323 -1.13 -16.72 -13.95
N GLN A 324 -1.68 -17.63 -13.13
CA GLN A 324 -2.98 -17.44 -12.51
C GLN A 324 -2.81 -16.71 -11.19
N TRP A 325 -3.25 -15.46 -11.15
CA TRP A 325 -3.39 -14.70 -9.92
C TRP A 325 -4.60 -15.19 -9.11
N ARG A 326 -4.49 -15.17 -7.77
CA ARG A 326 -5.58 -15.53 -6.86
C ARG A 326 -5.60 -14.56 -5.67
N PRO A 327 -6.78 -14.13 -5.20
CA PRO A 327 -6.88 -13.34 -3.98
C PRO A 327 -6.43 -14.18 -2.78
N LEU A 328 -5.74 -13.54 -1.82
CA LEU A 328 -5.47 -14.20 -0.56
C LEU A 328 -6.74 -14.25 0.31
N PRO A 329 -7.06 -15.42 0.89
CA PRO A 329 -8.12 -15.51 1.87
C PRO A 329 -7.75 -14.72 3.12
N GLN A 330 -8.67 -13.88 3.59
CA GLN A 330 -8.56 -13.22 4.87
C GLN A 330 -9.36 -13.99 5.92
N LYS A 331 -8.91 -13.92 7.18
CA LYS A 331 -9.60 -14.53 8.32
C LYS A 331 -10.00 -13.45 9.29
N MET A 332 -11.29 -13.45 9.66
CA MET A 332 -11.77 -12.66 10.78
C MET A 332 -11.28 -13.27 12.10
N THR A 333 -10.65 -12.46 12.94
CA THR A 333 -10.25 -12.83 14.29
C THR A 333 -11.50 -12.94 15.18
N PRO A 334 -11.78 -14.11 15.79
CA PRO A 334 -12.95 -14.25 16.64
C PRO A 334 -12.87 -13.32 17.86
N ILE A 335 -13.96 -12.62 18.16
CA ILE A 335 -14.10 -11.90 19.42
C ILE A 335 -14.60 -12.89 20.48
N ALA A 336 -13.79 -13.14 21.51
CA ALA A 336 -14.16 -14.03 22.60
C ALA A 336 -15.38 -13.49 23.38
N ALA A 337 -16.24 -14.41 23.83
CA ALA A 337 -17.36 -14.06 24.70
C ALA A 337 -16.86 -13.47 26.02
N SER A 338 -17.56 -12.45 26.49
CA SER A 338 -17.39 -11.87 27.81
C SER A 338 -18.09 -12.71 28.88
N PRO A 339 -17.70 -12.60 30.16
CA PRO A 339 -18.48 -13.17 31.25
C PRO A 339 -19.91 -12.63 31.22
N PRO A 340 -20.95 -13.50 31.17
CA PRO A 340 -22.32 -13.04 30.99
C PRO A 340 -22.83 -12.25 32.20
N ALA A 341 -23.73 -11.30 31.95
CA ALA A 341 -24.43 -10.57 33.00
C ALA A 341 -25.93 -10.91 33.02
N SER A 342 -26.46 -11.18 34.22
CA SER A 342 -27.90 -11.43 34.42
C SER A 342 -28.72 -10.13 34.48
N ASN A 343 -28.15 -9.06 35.04
CA ASN A 343 -28.77 -7.73 35.11
C ASN A 343 -28.05 -6.74 34.20
N GLN A 344 -28.74 -5.68 33.77
CA GLN A 344 -28.14 -4.62 32.95
C GLN A 344 -27.03 -3.91 33.73
N PRO A 345 -25.77 -3.96 33.26
CA PRO A 345 -24.68 -3.24 33.91
C PRO A 345 -24.86 -1.73 33.79
N ASP A 346 -24.39 -1.00 34.79
CA ASP A 346 -24.40 0.48 34.78
C ASP A 346 -23.71 1.03 33.53
N GLY A 347 -24.37 2.00 32.88
CA GLY A 347 -23.86 2.65 31.66
C GLY A 347 -23.97 1.82 30.38
N MET A 348 -24.57 0.63 30.41
CA MET A 348 -24.86 -0.19 29.23
C MET A 348 -26.36 -0.17 28.89
N VAL A 349 -26.70 -0.49 27.65
CA VAL A 349 -28.05 -0.58 27.09
C VAL A 349 -28.32 -2.02 26.67
N LYS A 350 -29.49 -2.56 27.01
CA LYS A 350 -29.92 -3.89 26.55
C LYS A 350 -30.36 -3.85 25.09
N ILE A 351 -29.74 -4.67 24.26
CA ILE A 351 -30.12 -4.89 22.87
C ILE A 351 -30.85 -6.23 22.76
N PRO A 352 -32.12 -6.26 22.31
CA PRO A 352 -32.88 -7.50 22.20
C PRO A 352 -32.34 -8.38 21.08
N GLY A 353 -32.36 -9.70 21.29
CA GLY A 353 -31.99 -10.65 20.23
C GLY A 353 -32.96 -10.59 19.05
N THR A 354 -32.45 -10.87 17.84
CA THR A 354 -33.24 -10.79 16.63
C THR A 354 -32.66 -11.60 15.48
N VAL A 355 -33.38 -11.65 14.37
CA VAL A 355 -32.83 -11.99 13.05
C VAL A 355 -32.58 -10.67 12.33
N PHE A 356 -31.32 -10.37 12.03
CA PHE A 356 -30.87 -9.11 11.47
C PHE A 356 -30.37 -9.29 10.04
N ASP A 357 -30.85 -8.45 9.13
CA ASP A 357 -30.35 -8.37 7.76
C ASP A 357 -29.11 -7.45 7.74
N PHE A 358 -27.94 -8.04 7.97
CA PHE A 358 -26.67 -7.33 7.96
C PHE A 358 -26.33 -6.93 6.54
N GLN A 359 -26.21 -5.62 6.31
CA GLN A 359 -25.77 -5.03 5.04
C GLN A 359 -24.75 -3.94 5.34
N VAL A 360 -23.56 -4.07 4.79
CA VAL A 360 -22.49 -3.09 4.96
C VAL A 360 -21.63 -2.97 3.70
N HIS A 361 -21.06 -1.79 3.46
CA HIS A 361 -19.99 -1.59 2.51
C HIS A 361 -18.80 -0.79 3.08
N GLY A 362 -17.59 -1.15 2.64
CA GLY A 362 -16.38 -0.39 2.93
C GLY A 362 -16.33 0.94 2.17
N VAL A 363 -15.77 1.97 2.80
CA VAL A 363 -15.64 3.33 2.24
C VAL A 363 -14.26 3.63 1.66
N GLU A 364 -13.41 2.64 1.38
CA GLU A 364 -12.05 2.94 0.93
C GLU A 364 -12.04 3.71 -0.40
N ILE A 365 -11.11 4.66 -0.49
CA ILE A 365 -11.09 5.70 -1.52
C ILE A 365 -10.87 5.09 -2.91
N GLU A 366 -9.96 4.12 -3.00
CA GLU A 366 -9.62 3.43 -4.24
C GLU A 366 -9.96 1.95 -4.19
N GLY A 367 -10.05 1.37 -5.38
CA GLY A 367 -10.17 -0.06 -5.59
C GLY A 367 -11.34 -0.42 -6.47
N GLU A 368 -11.08 -1.29 -7.42
CA GLU A 368 -12.10 -1.89 -8.29
C GLU A 368 -12.96 -2.88 -7.52
N ASN A 369 -14.12 -3.25 -8.04
CA ASN A 369 -14.95 -4.34 -7.48
C ASN A 369 -14.34 -5.72 -7.78
N LYS A 370 -13.13 -5.98 -7.26
CA LYS A 370 -12.32 -7.20 -7.44
C LYS A 370 -12.29 -8.06 -6.17
N PRO A 371 -12.23 -9.40 -6.29
CA PRO A 371 -11.97 -10.28 -5.16
C PRO A 371 -10.66 -9.92 -4.44
N GLY A 372 -10.68 -9.96 -3.10
CA GLY A 372 -9.53 -9.66 -2.25
C GLY A 372 -9.53 -8.25 -1.67
N LEU A 373 -10.31 -7.31 -2.24
CA LEU A 373 -10.41 -5.94 -1.74
C LEU A 373 -11.29 -5.87 -0.49
N ASP A 374 -10.99 -4.95 0.42
CA ASP A 374 -11.67 -4.81 1.72
C ASP A 374 -11.51 -6.02 2.66
N VAL A 375 -12.58 -6.60 3.23
CA VAL A 375 -12.52 -7.69 4.21
C VAL A 375 -13.29 -8.95 3.77
N GLN A 376 -13.00 -10.09 4.40
CA GLN A 376 -13.68 -11.37 4.14
C GLN A 376 -14.41 -11.88 5.37
N TYR A 377 -15.75 -11.88 5.34
CA TYR A 377 -16.51 -12.53 6.41
C TYR A 377 -16.50 -14.05 6.28
N PRO A 378 -16.69 -14.81 7.38
CA PRO A 378 -16.61 -16.27 7.36
C PRO A 378 -17.58 -16.98 6.41
N TRP A 379 -18.68 -16.33 6.02
CA TRP A 379 -19.69 -16.86 5.09
C TRP A 379 -19.39 -16.54 3.62
N GLU A 380 -18.23 -15.93 3.32
CA GLU A 380 -17.89 -15.43 1.98
C GLU A 380 -16.71 -16.19 1.38
N PRO A 381 -16.69 -16.40 0.05
CA PRO A 381 -15.61 -17.14 -0.61
C PRO A 381 -14.31 -16.32 -0.75
N SER A 382 -14.38 -14.99 -0.68
CA SER A 382 -13.25 -14.08 -0.80
C SER A 382 -13.59 -12.72 -0.19
N ALA A 383 -12.57 -11.93 0.14
CA ALA A 383 -12.77 -10.53 0.52
C ALA A 383 -13.42 -9.72 -0.61
N ARG A 384 -14.24 -8.74 -0.25
CA ARG A 384 -14.93 -7.81 -1.16
C ARG A 384 -15.46 -6.61 -0.37
N ARG A 385 -15.76 -5.50 -1.04
CA ARG A 385 -16.24 -4.27 -0.41
C ARG A 385 -17.68 -4.31 0.10
N GLY A 386 -18.54 -5.15 -0.47
CA GLY A 386 -19.97 -5.17 -0.18
C GLY A 386 -20.41 -6.50 0.42
N HIS A 387 -21.17 -6.43 1.52
CA HIS A 387 -21.58 -7.59 2.29
C HIS A 387 -23.08 -7.56 2.58
N VAL A 388 -23.73 -8.71 2.39
CA VAL A 388 -25.13 -8.94 2.78
C VAL A 388 -25.24 -10.33 3.40
N HIS A 389 -25.78 -10.43 4.61
CA HIS A 389 -26.01 -11.69 5.27
C HIS A 389 -27.13 -11.60 6.32
N ARG A 390 -27.95 -12.65 6.44
CA ARG A 390 -28.96 -12.74 7.49
C ARG A 390 -28.37 -13.44 8.71
N LEU A 391 -28.27 -12.74 9.83
CA LEU A 391 -27.65 -13.21 11.08
C LEU A 391 -28.69 -13.37 12.19
N THR A 392 -28.52 -14.38 13.04
CA THR A 392 -29.21 -14.44 14.33
C THR A 392 -28.35 -13.77 15.39
N ILE A 393 -28.79 -12.61 15.87
CA ILE A 393 -28.11 -11.86 16.94
C ILE A 393 -28.75 -12.26 18.28
N LYS A 394 -27.93 -12.75 19.21
CA LYS A 394 -28.35 -13.02 20.59
C LYS A 394 -28.55 -11.70 21.35
N PRO A 395 -29.41 -11.64 22.37
CA PRO A 395 -29.49 -10.45 23.21
C PRO A 395 -28.14 -10.19 23.90
N PHE A 396 -27.74 -8.92 23.96
CA PHE A 396 -26.48 -8.48 24.55
C PHE A 396 -26.65 -7.09 25.18
N TYR A 397 -25.70 -6.68 26.01
CA TYR A 397 -25.57 -5.30 26.47
C TYR A 397 -24.48 -4.60 25.66
N ILE A 398 -24.66 -3.31 25.35
CA ILE A 398 -23.62 -2.48 24.74
C ILE A 398 -23.47 -1.17 25.51
N ASP A 399 -22.26 -0.64 25.61
CA ASP A 399 -22.01 0.65 26.26
C ASP A 399 -22.85 1.75 25.59
N LYS A 400 -23.53 2.55 26.42
CA LYS A 400 -24.35 3.68 25.95
C LYS A 400 -23.50 4.69 25.19
N TYR A 401 -22.28 4.92 25.67
CA TYR A 401 -21.30 5.87 25.15
C TYR A 401 -19.96 5.17 24.84
N PRO A 402 -19.10 5.74 23.97
CA PRO A 402 -17.69 5.35 23.90
C PRO A 402 -17.02 5.40 25.27
N VAL A 403 -16.01 4.55 25.49
CA VAL A 403 -15.28 4.51 26.76
C VAL A 403 -14.63 5.87 27.02
N THR A 404 -14.82 6.40 28.22
CA THR A 404 -14.32 7.74 28.58
C THR A 404 -12.90 7.69 29.17
N ASN A 405 -12.23 8.84 29.19
CA ASN A 405 -10.93 8.97 29.86
C ASN A 405 -10.99 8.59 31.35
N ALA A 406 -12.06 8.94 32.08
CA ALA A 406 -12.23 8.56 33.48
C ALA A 406 -12.30 7.05 33.67
N GLN A 407 -13.07 6.37 32.81
CA GLN A 407 -13.18 4.92 32.83
C GLN A 407 -11.83 4.25 32.52
N PHE A 408 -11.14 4.71 31.49
CA PHE A 408 -9.82 4.19 31.14
C PHE A 408 -8.77 4.50 32.23
N LYS A 409 -8.87 5.65 32.90
CA LYS A 409 -8.00 5.99 34.04
C LYS A 409 -8.23 5.06 35.23
N ALA A 410 -9.46 4.65 35.50
CA ALA A 410 -9.75 3.65 36.52
C ALA A 410 -9.07 2.32 36.20
N PHE A 411 -9.12 1.87 34.93
CA PHE A 411 -8.40 0.68 34.45
C PHE A 411 -6.89 0.79 34.67
N VAL A 412 -6.26 1.86 34.17
CA VAL A 412 -4.80 2.06 34.29
C VAL A 412 -4.39 2.09 35.76
N SER A 413 -5.17 2.75 36.61
CA SER A 413 -4.87 2.87 38.05
C SER A 413 -5.05 1.53 38.79
N ALA A 414 -6.05 0.74 38.42
CA ALA A 414 -6.34 -0.55 39.06
C ALA A 414 -5.37 -1.66 38.66
N THR A 415 -4.79 -1.59 37.46
CA THR A 415 -3.98 -2.68 36.87
C THR A 415 -2.52 -2.34 36.71
N ALA A 416 -2.15 -1.06 36.86
CA ALA A 416 -0.86 -0.53 36.45
C ALA A 416 -0.50 -0.85 34.98
N TYR A 417 -1.52 -0.90 34.10
CA TYR A 417 -1.35 -1.25 32.70
C TYR A 417 -0.32 -0.35 31.99
N GLN A 418 0.65 -0.98 31.34
CA GLN A 418 1.59 -0.36 30.43
C GLN A 418 1.70 -1.23 29.17
N PRO A 419 1.50 -0.66 27.97
CA PRO A 419 1.72 -1.41 26.75
C PRO A 419 3.22 -1.66 26.54
N LYS A 420 3.56 -2.70 25.76
CA LYS A 420 4.96 -3.02 25.44
C LYS A 420 5.68 -1.90 24.67
N ASP A 421 4.93 -1.23 23.80
CA ASP A 421 5.36 -0.03 23.08
C ASP A 421 4.41 1.08 23.53
N ASP A 422 4.93 2.12 24.19
CA ASP A 422 4.20 3.24 24.75
C ASP A 422 4.17 4.46 23.83
N HIS A 423 4.78 4.38 22.64
CA HIS A 423 4.77 5.46 21.67
C HIS A 423 3.32 5.83 21.28
N ASN A 424 3.00 7.13 21.35
CA ASN A 424 1.65 7.67 21.21
C ASN A 424 0.59 7.12 22.18
N PHE A 425 0.91 6.30 23.19
CA PHE A 425 -0.08 5.80 24.15
C PHE A 425 -0.65 6.93 25.00
N LEU A 426 -1.96 7.14 24.91
CA LEU A 426 -2.67 8.22 25.60
C LEU A 426 -1.99 9.59 25.40
N LYS A 427 -1.53 9.86 24.17
CA LYS A 427 -0.75 11.06 23.81
C LYS A 427 -1.36 12.39 24.29
N HIS A 428 -2.68 12.45 24.43
CA HIS A 428 -3.43 13.62 24.90
C HIS A 428 -3.40 13.83 26.42
N TRP A 429 -3.05 12.80 27.20
CA TRP A 429 -2.94 12.87 28.66
C TRP A 429 -1.69 13.66 29.08
N VAL A 430 -1.76 14.24 30.28
CA VAL A 430 -0.66 15.00 30.87
C VAL A 430 -0.29 14.33 32.18
N ASN A 431 1.00 13.99 32.35
CA ASN A 431 1.51 13.31 33.54
C ASN A 431 0.72 12.03 33.91
N GLY A 432 0.34 11.24 32.88
CA GLY A 432 -0.36 9.98 33.08
C GLY A 432 -1.83 10.10 33.51
N SER A 433 -2.46 11.26 33.35
CA SER A 433 -3.88 11.48 33.64
C SER A 433 -4.55 12.35 32.56
N PRO A 434 -5.87 12.23 32.38
CA PRO A 434 -6.60 13.19 31.54
C PRO A 434 -6.44 14.62 32.07
N ARG A 435 -6.51 15.60 31.18
CA ARG A 435 -6.54 17.01 31.59
C ARG A 435 -7.84 17.27 32.35
N SER A 436 -7.81 18.20 33.29
CA SER A 436 -9.01 18.60 34.04
C SER A 436 -10.11 19.06 33.07
N GLY A 437 -11.29 18.45 33.16
CA GLY A 437 -12.43 18.71 32.26
C GLY A 437 -12.54 17.74 31.08
N ASP A 438 -11.56 16.86 30.86
CA ASP A 438 -11.57 15.86 29.78
C ASP A 438 -12.01 14.46 30.25
N GLU A 439 -12.41 14.31 31.52
CA GLU A 439 -12.78 13.04 32.15
C GLU A 439 -13.90 12.30 31.41
N ASN A 440 -14.89 13.05 30.90
CA ASN A 440 -16.06 12.53 30.19
C ASN A 440 -15.89 12.53 28.66
N ARG A 441 -14.72 12.88 28.14
CA ARG A 441 -14.43 12.74 26.70
C ARG A 441 -14.08 11.29 26.36
N PRO A 442 -14.38 10.80 25.15
CA PRO A 442 -13.91 9.50 24.70
C PRO A 442 -12.39 9.37 24.85
N VAL A 443 -11.92 8.21 25.32
CA VAL A 443 -10.49 7.90 25.29
C VAL A 443 -10.07 7.63 23.85
N THR A 444 -9.01 8.30 23.41
CA THR A 444 -8.37 8.10 22.10
C THR A 444 -6.88 7.81 22.27
N TRP A 445 -6.10 7.71 21.19
CA TRP A 445 -4.68 7.35 21.26
C TRP A 445 -4.45 5.99 21.95
N VAL A 446 -5.36 5.04 21.68
CA VAL A 446 -5.34 3.65 22.17
C VAL A 446 -5.38 2.70 20.97
N ALA A 447 -4.50 1.69 20.97
CA ALA A 447 -4.45 0.65 19.96
C ALA A 447 -5.58 -0.35 20.19
N LEU A 448 -5.80 -1.23 19.21
CA LEU A 448 -6.76 -2.34 19.34
C LEU A 448 -6.43 -3.23 20.56
N GLU A 449 -5.15 -3.48 20.80
CA GLU A 449 -4.66 -4.26 21.93
C GLU A 449 -4.92 -3.56 23.28
N ASP A 450 -4.80 -2.24 23.34
CA ASP A 450 -5.09 -1.44 24.54
C ASP A 450 -6.60 -1.48 24.86
N ALA A 451 -7.44 -1.36 23.84
CA ALA A 451 -8.90 -1.48 23.96
C ALA A 451 -9.32 -2.87 24.47
N ARG A 452 -8.74 -3.94 23.91
CA ARG A 452 -8.99 -5.32 24.36
C ARG A 452 -8.57 -5.54 25.82
N ALA A 453 -7.42 -5.00 26.23
CA ALA A 453 -6.96 -5.10 27.61
C ALA A 453 -7.92 -4.43 28.61
N TYR A 454 -8.39 -3.22 28.27
CA TYR A 454 -9.41 -2.53 29.06
C TYR A 454 -10.72 -3.34 29.14
N LEU A 455 -11.21 -3.85 28.00
CA LEU A 455 -12.48 -4.56 27.93
C LEU A 455 -12.44 -5.86 28.73
N LEU A 456 -11.32 -6.60 28.66
CA LEU A 456 -11.11 -7.78 29.48
C LEU A 456 -11.19 -7.45 30.98
N TRP A 457 -10.51 -6.38 31.43
CA TRP A 457 -10.58 -5.92 32.81
C TRP A 457 -11.99 -5.49 33.23
N ALA A 458 -12.72 -4.81 32.34
CA ALA A 458 -14.09 -4.38 32.58
C ALA A 458 -15.12 -5.54 32.51
N GLY A 459 -14.68 -6.77 32.20
CA GLY A 459 -15.56 -7.92 31.99
C GLY A 459 -16.50 -7.73 30.80
N LYS A 460 -15.98 -7.12 29.73
CA LYS A 460 -16.63 -6.80 28.45
C LYS A 460 -15.81 -7.38 27.30
N ARG A 461 -16.27 -7.16 26.06
CA ARG A 461 -15.58 -7.47 24.80
C ARG A 461 -15.83 -6.36 23.79
N LEU A 462 -15.13 -6.38 22.66
CA LEU A 462 -15.50 -5.52 21.53
C LEU A 462 -16.87 -5.99 20.98
N PRO A 463 -17.71 -5.09 20.45
CA PRO A 463 -18.83 -5.51 19.64
C PRO A 463 -18.31 -6.08 18.31
N ASN A 464 -18.98 -7.11 17.80
CA ASN A 464 -18.88 -7.39 16.38
C ASN A 464 -19.52 -6.25 15.59
N GLU A 465 -19.10 -6.08 14.35
CA GLU A 465 -19.59 -5.03 13.46
C GLU A 465 -21.10 -5.11 13.22
N TRP A 466 -21.65 -6.32 13.08
CA TRP A 466 -23.09 -6.51 12.97
C TRP A 466 -23.84 -6.18 14.27
N GLU A 467 -23.23 -6.39 15.44
CA GLU A 467 -23.80 -5.99 16.74
C GLU A 467 -23.81 -4.47 16.87
N TRP A 468 -22.72 -3.81 16.45
CA TRP A 468 -22.61 -2.36 16.41
C TRP A 468 -23.64 -1.75 15.46
N GLN A 469 -23.76 -2.29 14.24
CA GLN A 469 -24.73 -1.82 13.25
C GLN A 469 -26.16 -1.98 13.78
N TYR A 470 -26.51 -3.16 14.28
CA TYR A 470 -27.83 -3.41 14.83
C TYR A 470 -28.13 -2.48 16.01
N ALA A 471 -27.18 -2.27 16.93
CA ALA A 471 -27.35 -1.35 18.06
C ALA A 471 -27.64 0.10 17.62
N GLY A 472 -27.12 0.53 16.47
CA GLY A 472 -27.40 1.85 15.88
C GLY A 472 -28.67 1.90 15.03
N GLN A 473 -28.95 0.83 14.29
CA GLN A 473 -29.95 0.79 13.22
C GLN A 473 -31.31 0.25 13.67
N GLY A 474 -31.34 -0.72 14.58
CA GLY A 474 -32.51 -1.58 14.74
C GLY A 474 -32.74 -2.45 13.50
N ASN A 475 -34.00 -2.77 13.20
CA ASN A 475 -34.38 -3.68 12.10
C ASN A 475 -35.10 -2.99 10.93
N ASP A 476 -35.17 -1.66 10.91
CA ASP A 476 -35.89 -0.91 9.87
C ASP A 476 -35.01 -0.43 8.72
N GLY A 477 -33.71 -0.76 8.75
CA GLY A 477 -32.76 -0.43 7.69
C GLY A 477 -32.34 1.04 7.64
N ARG A 478 -32.58 1.82 8.71
CA ARG A 478 -32.22 3.25 8.74
C ARG A 478 -30.72 3.50 8.47
N LEU A 479 -30.41 4.58 7.77
CA LEU A 479 -29.03 4.95 7.44
C LEU A 479 -28.29 5.64 8.59
N TYR A 480 -28.99 6.38 9.45
CA TYR A 480 -28.45 7.06 10.61
C TYR A 480 -29.25 6.65 11.86
N PRO A 481 -28.69 6.79 13.08
CA PRO A 481 -29.41 6.40 14.30
C PRO A 481 -30.81 7.01 14.43
N TRP A 482 -30.97 8.25 13.96
CA TRP A 482 -32.23 9.02 14.00
C TRP A 482 -33.15 8.85 12.78
N GLY A 483 -32.72 8.17 11.71
CA GLY A 483 -33.52 7.99 10.50
C GLY A 483 -32.72 7.90 9.21
N ASN A 484 -33.35 8.21 8.07
CA ASN A 484 -32.71 8.11 6.74
C ASN A 484 -32.17 9.44 6.19
N GLU A 485 -32.65 10.56 6.72
CA GLU A 485 -32.20 11.88 6.31
C GLU A 485 -31.05 12.36 7.19
N TRP A 486 -29.99 12.89 6.55
CA TRP A 486 -28.85 13.44 7.26
C TRP A 486 -29.24 14.73 7.98
N ASP A 487 -28.82 14.85 9.25
CA ASP A 487 -28.94 16.06 10.05
C ASP A 487 -27.61 16.37 10.74
N ALA A 488 -26.97 17.48 10.35
CA ALA A 488 -25.68 17.89 10.89
C ALA A 488 -25.75 18.32 12.37
N ALA A 489 -26.93 18.62 12.91
CA ALA A 489 -27.10 18.97 14.34
C ALA A 489 -27.02 17.74 15.27
N MET A 490 -27.14 16.54 14.70
CA MET A 490 -27.13 15.27 15.44
C MET A 490 -25.71 14.73 15.69
N VAL A 491 -24.68 15.40 15.19
CA VAL A 491 -23.27 15.04 15.38
C VAL A 491 -22.44 16.26 15.79
N PRO A 492 -21.25 16.07 16.38
CA PRO A 492 -20.31 17.15 16.60
C PRO A 492 -19.98 17.88 15.30
N ALA A 493 -19.83 19.20 15.37
CA ALA A 493 -19.41 19.98 14.21
C ALA A 493 -18.01 19.51 13.76
N PRO A 494 -17.80 19.20 12.46
CA PRO A 494 -16.50 18.72 12.01
C PRO A 494 -15.38 19.74 12.24
N ALA A 495 -14.30 19.29 12.88
CA ALA A 495 -13.05 20.02 13.00
C ALA A 495 -12.31 19.94 11.66
N LYS A 496 -12.33 21.05 10.93
CA LYS A 496 -11.74 21.20 9.58
C LYS A 496 -10.37 21.86 9.55
N GLY A 497 -9.86 22.26 10.72
CA GLY A 497 -8.54 22.87 10.86
C GLY A 497 -7.43 21.82 10.83
N ARG A 498 -6.19 22.30 10.77
CA ARG A 498 -4.97 21.46 10.79
C ARG A 498 -4.61 20.95 12.18
N ASP A 499 -5.17 21.56 13.22
CA ASP A 499 -5.03 21.13 14.61
C ASP A 499 -6.13 20.13 14.96
N LEU A 500 -5.79 19.14 15.79
CA LEU A 500 -6.76 18.20 16.35
C LEU A 500 -7.27 18.75 17.69
N PRO A 501 -8.50 19.32 17.76
CA PRO A 501 -9.10 19.67 19.03
C PRO A 501 -9.47 18.40 19.82
N ALA A 502 -9.72 18.52 21.13
CA ALA A 502 -10.23 17.38 21.89
C ALA A 502 -11.66 17.01 21.41
N PRO A 503 -12.00 15.70 21.35
CA PRO A 503 -13.38 15.27 21.04
C PRO A 503 -14.35 15.86 22.05
N GLU A 504 -15.60 16.14 21.67
CA GLU A 504 -16.64 16.53 22.62
C GLU A 504 -16.82 15.50 23.75
N GLN A 505 -17.45 15.92 24.86
CA GLN A 505 -17.83 14.97 25.91
C GLN A 505 -18.86 14.00 25.35
N VAL A 506 -18.96 12.80 25.93
CA VAL A 506 -20.01 11.86 25.51
C VAL A 506 -21.40 12.40 25.87
N GLY A 507 -22.40 12.05 25.07
CA GLY A 507 -23.82 12.36 25.32
C GLY A 507 -24.22 13.83 25.13
N GLN A 508 -23.50 14.58 24.29
CA GLN A 508 -23.91 15.96 23.94
C GLN A 508 -25.02 16.00 22.88
N HIS A 509 -25.30 14.90 22.19
CA HIS A 509 -26.33 14.80 21.15
C HIS A 509 -27.39 13.73 21.48
N PRO A 510 -28.18 13.89 22.56
CA PRO A 510 -29.17 12.89 22.96
C PRO A 510 -30.29 12.64 21.92
N GLY A 511 -30.56 13.63 21.05
CA GLY A 511 -31.49 13.46 19.92
C GLY A 511 -31.00 12.48 18.85
N ALA A 512 -29.70 12.16 18.85
CA ALA A 512 -29.06 11.22 17.95
C ALA A 512 -29.01 9.79 18.50
N ALA A 513 -29.69 9.51 19.62
CA ALA A 513 -29.76 8.17 20.19
C ALA A 513 -30.37 7.18 19.19
N SER A 514 -29.83 5.96 19.17
CA SER A 514 -30.39 4.86 18.40
C SER A 514 -31.79 4.47 18.90
N PRO A 515 -32.55 3.62 18.17
CA PRO A 515 -33.83 3.08 18.64
C PRO A 515 -33.78 2.41 20.02
N PHE A 516 -32.60 1.97 20.45
CA PHE A 516 -32.39 1.32 21.73
C PHE A 516 -31.88 2.28 22.82
N GLY A 517 -31.57 3.54 22.48
CA GLY A 517 -31.02 4.52 23.40
C GLY A 517 -29.49 4.55 23.47
N VAL A 518 -28.81 3.96 22.47
CA VAL A 518 -27.35 4.02 22.37
C VAL A 518 -26.95 5.34 21.71
N GLU A 519 -26.05 6.09 22.34
CA GLU A 519 -25.66 7.43 21.91
C GLU A 519 -24.24 7.44 21.32
N ASP A 520 -23.89 8.55 20.66
CA ASP A 520 -22.60 8.80 20.00
C ASP A 520 -22.18 7.66 19.05
N MET A 521 -23.14 7.05 18.36
CA MET A 521 -22.86 5.99 17.39
C MET A 521 -22.03 6.54 16.23
N ILE A 522 -22.35 7.72 15.71
CA ILE A 522 -21.69 8.30 14.55
C ILE A 522 -21.19 9.72 14.84
N GLY A 523 -20.15 10.20 14.14
CA GLY A 523 -19.68 11.59 14.18
C GLY A 523 -18.75 11.98 15.32
N GLY A 524 -18.70 11.19 16.40
CA GLY A 524 -17.79 11.39 17.53
C GLY A 524 -16.37 10.91 17.22
N VAL A 525 -15.97 9.77 17.78
CA VAL A 525 -14.71 9.09 17.42
C VAL A 525 -15.01 7.82 16.63
N TRP A 526 -14.07 7.41 15.78
CA TRP A 526 -14.09 6.07 15.21
C TRP A 526 -14.07 5.01 16.31
N GLN A 527 -14.66 3.86 16.06
CA GLN A 527 -14.81 2.82 17.07
C GLN A 527 -14.30 1.47 16.55
N TRP A 528 -13.34 0.88 17.28
CA TRP A 528 -12.81 -0.46 17.00
C TRP A 528 -13.90 -1.54 17.04
N THR A 529 -13.92 -2.45 16.06
CA THR A 529 -14.76 -3.66 16.06
C THR A 529 -13.96 -4.93 15.73
N ASN A 530 -14.17 -5.54 14.56
CA ASN A 530 -13.56 -6.78 14.13
C ASN A 530 -12.15 -6.55 13.58
N GLU A 531 -11.29 -7.53 13.79
CA GLU A 531 -9.96 -7.60 13.17
C GLU A 531 -9.97 -8.68 12.09
N PHE A 532 -9.28 -8.42 10.98
CA PHE A 532 -9.05 -9.36 9.91
C PHE A 532 -7.55 -9.49 9.63
N ALA A 533 -7.12 -10.65 9.17
CA ALA A 533 -5.74 -10.88 8.78
C ALA A 533 -5.61 -11.88 7.63
N ASP A 534 -4.63 -11.65 6.77
CA ASP A 534 -4.04 -12.64 5.87
C ASP A 534 -2.55 -12.84 6.21
N GLU A 535 -1.79 -13.49 5.31
CA GLU A 535 -0.37 -13.76 5.52
C GLU A 535 0.51 -12.49 5.52
N HIS A 536 0.01 -11.36 5.01
CA HIS A 536 0.76 -10.12 4.78
C HIS A 536 0.15 -8.88 5.44
N THR A 537 -1.17 -8.85 5.65
CA THR A 537 -1.92 -7.68 6.08
C THR A 537 -2.74 -8.00 7.32
N ARG A 538 -2.73 -7.11 8.31
CA ARG A 538 -3.70 -7.06 9.41
C ARG A 538 -4.52 -5.79 9.28
N THR A 539 -5.82 -5.89 9.51
CA THR A 539 -6.73 -4.75 9.47
C THR A 539 -7.74 -4.83 10.60
N ALA A 540 -8.32 -3.68 10.93
CA ALA A 540 -9.49 -3.64 11.78
C ALA A 540 -10.57 -2.77 11.12
N ILE A 541 -11.81 -3.15 11.39
CA ILE A 541 -12.97 -2.38 10.97
C ILE A 541 -13.23 -1.29 12.01
N LEU A 542 -13.38 -0.08 11.48
CA LEU A 542 -13.78 1.10 12.21
C LEU A 542 -15.20 1.50 11.82
N ARG A 543 -15.99 1.86 12.82
CA ARG A 543 -17.37 2.28 12.65
C ARG A 543 -17.58 3.69 13.19
N GLY A 544 -18.53 4.42 12.58
CA GLY A 544 -19.05 5.67 13.12
C GLY A 544 -18.52 6.97 12.51
N GLY A 545 -17.34 6.97 11.88
CA GLY A 545 -16.68 8.22 11.51
C GLY A 545 -16.10 8.96 12.72
N SER A 546 -15.46 10.10 12.47
CA SER A 546 -14.93 11.00 13.49
C SER A 546 -15.31 12.47 13.26
N TYR A 547 -15.15 13.28 14.30
CA TYR A 547 -15.31 14.73 14.25
C TYR A 547 -14.17 15.42 13.48
N TYR A 548 -13.01 14.79 13.34
CA TYR A 548 -11.86 15.39 12.66
C TYR A 548 -11.90 15.10 11.15
N GLN A 549 -11.85 16.16 10.35
CA GLN A 549 -11.92 16.10 8.89
C GLN A 549 -10.91 17.09 8.28
N PRO A 550 -9.65 16.69 8.04
CA PRO A 550 -8.70 17.55 7.35
C PRO A 550 -9.21 17.90 5.94
N GLN A 551 -8.87 19.10 5.46
CA GLN A 551 -9.37 19.64 4.19
C GLN A 551 -8.32 19.57 3.08
N ASP A 552 -8.70 20.01 1.88
CA ASP A 552 -7.87 20.16 0.67
C ASP A 552 -7.57 18.88 -0.12
N SER A 553 -7.95 17.71 0.38
CA SER A 553 -7.77 16.45 -0.34
C SER A 553 -8.85 15.42 -0.02
N TYR A 554 -9.26 14.64 -1.01
CA TYR A 554 -10.13 13.48 -0.81
C TYR A 554 -9.35 12.23 -0.38
N TRP A 555 -8.00 12.32 -0.36
CA TRP A 555 -7.09 11.22 -0.02
C TRP A 555 -6.97 10.93 1.48
N TYR A 556 -7.54 11.78 2.34
CA TYR A 556 -7.61 11.52 3.76
C TYR A 556 -8.61 10.43 4.11
N PHE A 557 -8.39 9.79 5.26
CA PHE A 557 -9.20 8.69 5.76
C PHE A 557 -10.70 9.04 5.70
N PRO A 558 -11.48 8.30 4.89
CA PRO A 558 -12.84 8.67 4.54
C PRO A 558 -13.79 8.47 5.73
N GLN A 559 -14.86 9.27 5.80
CA GLN A 559 -15.85 9.19 6.86
C GLN A 559 -16.92 8.13 6.56
N ALA A 560 -17.37 7.41 7.60
CA ALA A 560 -18.43 6.40 7.53
C ALA A 560 -19.57 6.77 8.49
N TYR A 561 -20.37 7.78 8.12
CA TYR A 561 -21.49 8.24 8.93
C TYR A 561 -22.74 7.37 8.78
N LYS A 562 -22.89 6.63 7.69
CA LYS A 562 -24.02 5.71 7.59
C LYS A 562 -23.75 4.45 8.41
N LEU A 563 -24.80 3.93 9.02
CA LEU A 563 -24.78 2.70 9.80
C LEU A 563 -24.53 1.45 8.94
N ASN A 564 -24.54 1.56 7.61
CA ASN A 564 -24.14 0.49 6.70
C ASN A 564 -22.77 0.76 6.04
N GLU A 565 -21.97 1.68 6.60
CA GLU A 565 -20.62 1.98 6.13
C GLU A 565 -19.58 1.57 7.18
N HIS A 566 -18.38 1.20 6.73
CA HIS A 566 -17.20 1.07 7.59
C HIS A 566 -15.94 1.63 6.97
N GLY A 567 -14.98 2.01 7.81
CA GLY A 567 -13.60 2.26 7.40
C GLY A 567 -12.73 1.02 7.65
N LYS A 568 -11.91 0.64 6.66
CA LYS A 568 -10.87 -0.38 6.83
C LYS A 568 -9.56 0.28 7.25
N TYR A 569 -9.13 0.01 8.48
CA TYR A 569 -7.90 0.56 9.04
C TYR A 569 -6.77 -0.47 8.96
N LEU A 570 -5.67 -0.14 8.27
CA LEU A 570 -4.52 -1.06 8.19
C LEU A 570 -3.72 -0.99 9.50
N LEU A 571 -3.51 -2.15 10.12
CA LEU A 571 -2.74 -2.28 11.35
C LEU A 571 -1.29 -2.56 11.00
N MET A 572 -0.37 -1.85 11.66
CA MET A 572 1.07 -2.06 11.50
C MET A 572 1.74 -2.33 12.83
N ALA A 573 1.56 -1.43 13.79
CA ALA A 573 2.07 -1.55 15.15
C ALA A 573 1.38 -0.52 16.05
N PRO A 574 1.27 -0.80 17.37
CA PRO A 574 0.63 0.12 18.32
C PRO A 574 1.17 1.56 18.29
N SER A 575 2.48 1.75 18.04
CA SER A 575 3.11 3.06 17.85
C SER A 575 2.40 3.93 16.81
N LYS A 576 2.01 3.30 15.68
CA LYS A 576 1.37 3.97 14.56
C LYS A 576 -0.16 3.92 14.64
N ASP A 577 -0.72 2.79 15.07
CA ASP A 577 -2.16 2.50 15.01
C ASP A 577 -2.96 3.36 15.99
N ARG A 578 -2.34 3.79 17.10
CA ARG A 578 -2.93 4.76 18.04
C ARG A 578 -3.18 6.08 17.35
N SER A 579 -4.44 6.51 17.34
CA SER A 579 -4.87 7.69 16.60
C SER A 579 -5.79 8.58 17.43
N GLY A 580 -5.71 9.88 17.21
CA GLY A 580 -6.44 10.88 18.00
C GLY A 580 -7.95 10.96 17.72
N GLY A 581 -8.40 10.51 16.55
CA GLY A 581 -9.81 10.40 16.17
C GLY A 581 -10.45 9.03 16.41
N LEU A 582 -9.75 8.13 17.12
CA LEU A 582 -10.12 6.71 17.25
C LEU A 582 -10.19 6.26 18.70
N GLY A 583 -11.33 5.70 19.08
CA GLY A 583 -11.62 5.11 20.38
C GLY A 583 -12.39 3.79 20.24
N PHE A 584 -13.23 3.47 21.22
CA PHE A 584 -14.02 2.23 21.22
C PHE A 584 -15.18 2.27 22.21
N ARG A 585 -16.05 1.26 22.10
CA ARG A 585 -17.09 0.96 23.09
C ARG A 585 -17.11 -0.55 23.38
N GLY A 586 -17.59 -0.95 24.56
CA GLY A 586 -17.70 -2.35 24.95
C GLY A 586 -19.09 -2.95 24.71
N ALA A 587 -19.11 -4.25 24.48
CA ALA A 587 -20.30 -5.10 24.54
C ALA A 587 -20.14 -6.16 25.64
N LYS A 588 -21.26 -6.68 26.14
CA LYS A 588 -21.28 -7.73 27.16
C LYS A 588 -22.40 -8.73 26.87
N ASP A 589 -22.08 -10.00 27.02
CA ASP A 589 -23.02 -11.10 26.78
C ASP A 589 -24.04 -11.19 27.92
N ILE A 590 -25.25 -11.64 27.59
CA ILE A 590 -26.34 -11.84 28.55
C ILE A 590 -26.40 -13.31 28.94
N THR A 591 -26.67 -13.58 30.22
CA THR A 591 -27.01 -14.93 30.69
C THR A 591 -28.29 -15.35 29.97
N THR A 592 -28.21 -16.32 29.06
CA THR A 592 -29.40 -16.91 28.45
C THR A 592 -30.11 -17.78 29.48
N GLU A 593 -31.38 -17.47 29.77
CA GLU A 593 -32.27 -18.36 30.54
C GLU A 593 -32.52 -19.70 29.84
#